data_AF-A0A960TL26-F1
#
_entry.id   AF-A0A960TL26-F1
#
_cell.length_a   1.000
_cell.length_b   1.000
_cell.length_c   1.000
_cell.angle_alpha   90.00
_cell.angle_beta   90.00
_cell.angle_gamma   90.00
#
_symmetry.space_group_name_H-M   'P 1'
#
loop_
_entity.id
_entity.type
_entity.pdbx_description
1 polymer ?
#
loop_
_entity_poly.entity_id
_entity_poly.type
_entity_poly.pdbx_seq_one_letter_code
_entity_poly.pdbx_strand_id
1 'polypeptide(L)'
;MRKNNNKILPSQRNAVLRFANLLLFGIFFWMGLLHIPLVWDGAFHLFRVLDSGRVFPVHGRFSIALLHYPSILLSGFTDNLFLIKSLFSLGYTLIPVFSFLALLKILPKSRKSRNFLFLSFLGIFILPLPGQFFFVSESIFCVQLAWLFWGLLLIRDSLRKWISISVLGLFLFFAHPVSGPIFFLSGLILGLDLFFGLRKRSGFQMGLVFLFFLLFVLRFLYIQPGYETHEMERAQVMDNLEKALSGYAKVFLSGLFGFLALSLRFRPGRKFIFSIGIIFLFFLSGMGLINLSAVEWRYRISYRYLVFFASLPIFGIFFYERYIPELRRYVSIPRRFSFFRLPFYEFLPIGAMAVVVFLGLQSFSYLKVRTLLERDLRGFQGCKDQSSLPYLGETIYYHWAFPYYTILLGKREVTRFFAVDIPCDTIYKTGKVQLHRLDREVGKGWFRFSKTIAEPKSKN
;
A
#
# COMPACT_ATOMS: atom_id res chain seq x y z
N MET A 1 1.88 -0.99 -52.07
CA MET A 1 2.08 0.05 -51.03
C MET A 1 2.48 -0.57 -49.70
N ARG A 2 3.76 -0.52 -49.32
CA ARG A 2 4.22 -0.95 -47.98
C ARG A 2 3.74 0.08 -46.96
N LYS A 3 2.83 -0.30 -46.05
CA LYS A 3 2.48 0.54 -44.89
C LYS A 3 3.75 0.84 -44.11
N ASN A 4 4.14 2.11 -44.08
CA ASN A 4 5.15 2.63 -43.17
C ASN A 4 4.64 2.37 -41.76
N ASN A 5 5.05 1.24 -41.18
CA ASN A 5 4.86 0.97 -39.77
C ASN A 5 5.74 1.99 -39.04
N ASN A 6 5.13 3.10 -38.60
CA ASN A 6 5.70 4.07 -37.68
C ASN A 6 6.17 3.33 -36.41
N LYS A 7 7.37 2.74 -36.49
CA LYS A 7 8.04 2.16 -35.34
C LYS A 7 8.45 3.35 -34.49
N ILE A 8 7.69 3.60 -33.42
CA ILE A 8 8.06 4.53 -32.37
C ILE A 8 9.53 4.28 -32.03
N LEU A 9 10.36 5.32 -32.19
CA LEU A 9 11.78 5.23 -31.98
C LEU A 9 12.05 4.79 -30.53
N PRO A 10 13.06 3.94 -30.27
CA PRO A 10 13.43 3.54 -28.90
C PRO A 10 13.63 4.72 -27.94
N SER A 11 14.05 5.88 -28.45
CA SER A 11 14.20 7.13 -27.69
C SER A 11 12.87 7.65 -27.12
N GLN A 12 11.82 7.74 -27.95
CA GLN A 12 10.49 8.20 -27.54
C GLN A 12 9.89 7.29 -26.46
N ARG A 13 10.10 5.97 -26.57
CA ARG A 13 9.61 5.00 -25.58
C ARG A 13 10.26 5.19 -24.20
N ASN A 14 11.57 5.42 -24.18
CA ASN A 14 12.28 5.66 -22.92
C ASN A 14 11.83 6.97 -22.28
N ALA A 15 11.55 8.01 -23.08
CA ALA A 15 11.02 9.28 -22.58
C ALA A 15 9.65 9.09 -21.89
N VAL A 16 8.75 8.33 -22.52
CA VAL A 16 7.41 8.05 -21.99
C VAL A 16 7.46 7.30 -20.64
N LEU A 17 8.32 6.28 -20.52
CA LEU A 17 8.49 5.55 -19.25
C LEU A 17 9.12 6.43 -18.16
N ARG A 18 10.11 7.25 -18.51
CA ARG A 18 10.72 8.20 -17.57
C ARG A 18 9.70 9.21 -17.06
N PHE A 19 8.87 9.74 -17.96
CA PHE A 19 7.79 10.67 -17.59
C PHE A 19 6.79 10.02 -16.61
N ALA A 20 6.30 8.81 -16.93
CA ALA A 20 5.39 8.09 -16.03
C ALA A 20 6.02 7.83 -14.65
N ASN A 21 7.30 7.46 -14.61
CA ASN A 21 8.03 7.24 -13.36
C ASN A 21 8.22 8.52 -12.55
N LEU A 22 8.54 9.64 -13.21
CA LEU A 22 8.68 10.94 -12.55
C LEU A 22 7.35 11.41 -11.96
N LEU A 23 6.25 11.19 -12.67
CA LEU A 23 4.90 11.47 -12.17
C LEU A 23 4.58 10.64 -10.91
N LEU A 24 4.80 9.33 -10.96
CA LEU A 24 4.58 8.44 -9.81
C LEU A 24 5.50 8.80 -8.65
N PHE A 25 6.79 8.96 -8.88
CA PHE A 25 7.72 9.38 -7.83
C PHE A 25 7.30 10.72 -7.23
N GLY A 26 6.96 11.71 -8.06
CA GLY A 26 6.53 13.04 -7.63
C GLY A 26 5.31 12.99 -6.71
N ILE A 27 4.24 12.27 -7.08
CA ILE A 27 3.05 12.21 -6.25
C ILE A 27 3.30 11.47 -4.93
N PHE A 28 3.96 10.31 -4.94
CA PHE A 28 4.23 9.56 -3.69
C PHE A 28 5.24 10.27 -2.78
N PHE A 29 6.22 10.97 -3.35
CA PHE A 29 7.14 11.83 -2.60
C PHE A 29 6.39 12.99 -1.95
N TRP A 30 5.55 13.69 -2.72
CA TRP A 30 4.70 14.78 -2.22
C TRP A 30 3.80 14.31 -1.07
N MET A 31 3.15 13.16 -1.21
CA MET A 31 2.33 12.56 -0.15
C MET A 31 3.12 12.27 1.13
N GLY A 32 4.38 11.88 1.00
CA GLY A 32 5.30 11.70 2.12
C GLY A 32 5.59 13.01 2.84
N LEU A 33 5.84 14.10 2.09
CA LEU A 33 6.03 15.45 2.63
C LEU A 33 4.76 16.03 3.27
N LEU A 34 3.59 15.63 2.77
CA LEU A 34 2.29 15.96 3.36
C LEU A 34 1.99 15.16 4.64
N HIS A 35 2.84 14.19 5.00
CA HIS A 35 2.65 13.32 6.16
C HIS A 35 1.39 12.46 6.11
N ILE A 36 0.91 12.13 4.91
CA ILE A 36 -0.29 11.30 4.73
C ILE A 36 -0.18 9.95 5.45
N PRO A 37 0.96 9.23 5.46
CA PRO A 37 1.08 7.99 6.22
C PRO A 37 0.78 8.09 7.71
N LEU A 38 0.74 9.29 8.31
CA LEU A 38 0.36 9.47 9.72
C LEU A 38 -1.15 9.35 9.97
N VAL A 39 -1.98 9.21 8.94
CA VAL A 39 -3.39 8.90 9.12
C VAL A 39 -3.58 7.46 9.63
N TRP A 40 -4.69 7.20 10.32
CA TRP A 40 -4.93 5.93 11.03
C TRP A 40 -3.75 5.52 11.92
N ASP A 41 -3.29 4.27 11.82
CA ASP A 41 -2.27 3.67 12.69
C ASP A 41 -0.91 4.37 12.61
N GLY A 42 -0.59 5.07 11.51
CA GLY A 42 0.75 5.63 11.33
C GLY A 42 1.14 6.70 12.35
N ALA A 43 0.18 7.49 12.83
CA ALA A 43 0.42 8.42 13.93
C ALA A 43 0.82 7.69 15.21
N PHE A 44 0.13 6.60 15.53
CA PHE A 44 0.47 5.77 16.68
C PHE A 44 1.85 5.15 16.54
N HIS A 45 2.19 4.61 15.37
CA HIS A 45 3.51 4.04 15.09
C HIS A 45 4.62 5.07 15.32
N LEU A 46 4.53 6.24 14.67
CA LEU A 46 5.57 7.27 14.82
C LEU A 46 5.64 7.78 16.26
N PHE A 47 4.49 8.03 16.91
CA PHE A 47 4.47 8.45 18.30
C PHE A 47 5.21 7.45 19.20
N ARG A 48 4.89 6.15 19.09
CA ARG A 48 5.49 5.08 19.90
C ARG A 48 6.99 4.94 19.66
N VAL A 49 7.40 5.07 18.41
CA VAL A 49 8.80 5.02 18.00
C VAL A 49 9.59 6.17 18.64
N LEU A 50 9.06 7.40 18.57
CA LEU A 50 9.70 8.57 19.17
C LEU A 50 9.72 8.49 20.70
N ASP A 51 8.58 8.15 21.30
CA ASP A 51 8.44 8.11 22.76
C ASP A 51 9.31 7.05 23.43
N SER A 52 9.47 5.89 22.78
CA SER A 52 10.28 4.80 23.31
C SER A 52 11.74 4.83 22.87
N GLY A 53 12.09 5.65 21.88
CA GLY A 53 13.44 5.68 21.28
C GLY A 53 13.86 4.36 20.62
N ARG A 54 12.92 3.43 20.39
CA ARG A 54 13.19 2.11 19.82
C ARG A 54 12.14 1.74 18.79
N VAL A 55 12.48 0.74 17.98
CA VAL A 55 11.54 0.17 17.01
C VAL A 55 10.34 -0.43 17.74
N PHE A 56 9.15 -0.23 17.17
CA PHE A 56 7.90 -0.75 17.72
C PHE A 56 7.28 -1.76 16.73
N PRO A 57 7.66 -3.06 16.81
CA PRO A 57 7.13 -4.11 15.94
C PRO A 57 5.71 -4.49 16.38
N VAL A 58 4.72 -3.85 15.78
CA VAL A 58 3.30 -4.15 16.05
C VAL A 58 3.03 -5.60 15.66
N HIS A 59 2.42 -6.37 16.57
CA HIS A 59 2.17 -7.81 16.38
C HIS A 59 3.44 -8.62 16.02
N GLY A 60 4.62 -8.22 16.54
CA GLY A 60 5.88 -8.91 16.27
C GLY A 60 6.33 -8.87 14.80
N ARG A 61 5.82 -7.91 14.02
CA ARG A 61 6.15 -7.76 12.59
C ARG A 61 7.39 -6.88 12.47
N PHE A 62 8.56 -7.50 12.39
CA PHE A 62 9.84 -6.80 12.41
C PHE A 62 10.17 -6.09 11.09
N SER A 63 9.43 -6.31 10.00
CA SER A 63 9.71 -5.66 8.72
C SER A 63 9.63 -4.12 8.81
N ILE A 64 8.70 -3.60 9.63
CA ILE A 64 8.52 -2.15 9.82
C ILE A 64 9.67 -1.51 10.60
N ALA A 65 10.50 -2.30 11.30
CA ALA A 65 11.65 -1.79 12.02
C ALA A 65 12.61 -1.05 11.08
N LEU A 66 12.80 -1.56 9.86
CA LEU A 66 13.63 -0.92 8.83
C LEU A 66 13.05 0.43 8.37
N LEU A 67 11.72 0.58 8.39
CA LEU A 67 11.04 1.82 8.01
C LEU A 67 11.05 2.85 9.15
N HIS A 68 11.04 2.38 10.40
CA HIS A 68 11.10 3.24 11.58
C HIS A 68 12.51 3.79 11.86
N TYR A 69 13.55 2.99 11.57
CA TYR A 69 14.92 3.29 11.99
C TYR A 69 15.46 4.67 11.54
N PRO A 70 15.24 5.11 10.27
CA PRO A 70 15.69 6.43 9.85
C PRO A 70 15.13 7.57 10.71
N SER A 71 13.86 7.50 11.12
CA SER A 71 13.25 8.50 11.98
C SER A 71 13.72 8.44 13.43
N ILE A 72 14.06 7.26 13.95
CA ILE A 72 14.68 7.09 15.28
C ILE A 72 16.06 7.73 15.29
N LEU A 73 16.89 7.43 14.29
CA LEU A 73 18.21 8.03 14.19
C LEU A 73 18.10 9.55 14.12
N LEU A 74 17.23 10.06 13.23
CA LEU A 74 17.04 11.50 13.06
C LEU A 74 16.54 12.18 14.34
N SER A 75 15.66 11.55 15.13
CA SER A 75 15.17 12.13 16.38
C SER A 75 16.23 12.22 17.48
N GLY A 76 17.35 11.51 17.34
CA GLY A 76 18.53 11.68 18.19
C GLY A 76 19.34 12.93 17.87
N PHE A 77 19.18 13.52 16.68
CA PHE A 77 19.94 14.69 16.21
C PHE A 77 19.11 15.98 16.12
N THR A 78 17.78 15.89 16.04
CA THR A 78 16.92 17.07 15.90
C THR A 78 15.58 16.90 16.59
N ASP A 79 15.04 18.01 17.10
CA ASP A 79 13.66 18.12 17.60
C ASP A 79 12.68 18.60 16.51
N ASN A 80 13.15 18.76 15.28
CA ASN A 80 12.31 19.21 14.17
C ASN A 80 11.34 18.10 13.73
N LEU A 81 10.14 18.14 14.30
CA LEU A 81 9.04 17.22 13.99
C LEU A 81 8.70 17.15 12.50
N PHE A 82 8.86 18.23 11.73
CA PHE A 82 8.59 18.19 10.30
C PHE A 82 9.53 17.21 9.60
N LEU A 83 10.84 17.30 9.86
CA LEU A 83 11.84 16.42 9.23
C LEU A 83 11.64 14.96 9.64
N ILE A 84 11.39 14.70 10.93
CA ILE A 84 11.14 13.36 11.46
C ILE A 84 9.90 12.74 10.81
N LYS A 85 8.77 13.48 10.76
CA LYS A 85 7.51 13.04 10.14
C LYS A 85 7.68 12.78 8.65
N SER A 86 8.40 13.66 7.94
CA SER A 86 8.67 13.51 6.51
C SER A 86 9.48 12.25 6.24
N LEU A 87 10.56 12.02 6.99
CA LEU A 87 11.40 10.83 6.81
C LEU A 87 10.64 9.54 7.11
N PHE A 88 9.83 9.53 8.18
CA PHE A 88 8.95 8.40 8.52
C PHE A 88 8.00 8.12 7.38
N SER A 89 7.30 9.16 6.93
CA SER A 89 6.26 9.07 5.90
C SER A 89 6.83 8.62 4.55
N LEU A 90 7.98 9.16 4.14
CA LEU A 90 8.67 8.79 2.91
C LEU A 90 9.09 7.30 2.91
N GLY A 91 9.46 6.75 4.08
CA GLY A 91 9.76 5.33 4.23
C GLY A 91 8.61 4.43 3.76
N TYR A 92 7.37 4.85 4.00
CA TYR A 92 6.18 4.09 3.57
C TYR A 92 5.69 4.48 2.16
N THR A 93 5.63 5.78 1.83
CA THR A 93 5.07 6.20 0.53
C THR A 93 5.92 5.78 -0.65
N LEU A 94 7.24 5.60 -0.47
CA LEU A 94 8.13 5.24 -1.56
C LEU A 94 8.20 3.72 -1.84
N ILE A 95 7.60 2.85 -1.02
CA ILE A 95 7.61 1.40 -1.25
C ILE A 95 7.05 0.99 -2.62
N PRO A 96 5.85 1.46 -3.06
CA PRO A 96 5.34 1.10 -4.38
C PRO A 96 6.24 1.60 -5.52
N VAL A 97 6.78 2.82 -5.38
CA VAL A 97 7.67 3.42 -6.38
C VAL A 97 8.99 2.63 -6.46
N PHE A 98 9.59 2.32 -5.31
CA PHE A 98 10.79 1.48 -5.24
C PHE A 98 10.55 0.12 -5.89
N SER A 99 9.44 -0.55 -5.56
CA SER A 99 9.08 -1.85 -6.11
C SER A 99 9.00 -1.83 -7.63
N PHE A 100 8.33 -0.82 -8.19
CA PHE A 100 8.16 -0.68 -9.63
C PHE A 100 9.45 -0.27 -10.35
N LEU A 101 10.22 0.67 -9.79
CA LEU A 101 11.52 1.07 -10.35
C LEU A 101 12.52 -0.09 -10.33
N ALA A 102 12.52 -0.90 -9.27
CA ALA A 102 13.33 -2.11 -9.19
C ALA A 102 12.92 -3.10 -10.30
N LEU A 103 11.63 -3.34 -10.52
CA LEU A 103 11.12 -4.15 -11.62
C LEU A 103 11.59 -3.65 -13.00
N LEU A 104 11.48 -2.34 -13.25
CA LEU A 104 11.97 -1.72 -14.50
C LEU A 104 13.47 -1.96 -14.75
N LYS A 105 14.27 -1.99 -13.67
CA LYS A 105 15.71 -2.18 -13.75
C LYS A 105 16.11 -3.65 -13.94
N ILE A 106 15.43 -4.58 -13.27
CA ILE A 106 15.82 -6.01 -13.28
C ILE A 106 15.23 -6.78 -14.47
N LEU A 107 14.05 -6.39 -14.96
CA LEU A 107 13.36 -7.16 -15.98
C LEU A 107 14.02 -6.98 -17.36
N PRO A 108 14.23 -8.05 -18.14
CA PRO A 108 14.84 -7.92 -19.47
C PRO A 108 13.89 -7.17 -20.42
N LYS A 109 14.44 -6.51 -21.46
CA LYS A 109 13.66 -5.71 -22.43
C LYS A 109 12.81 -6.54 -23.42
N SER A 110 12.41 -7.76 -23.02
CA SER A 110 11.57 -8.67 -23.80
C SER A 110 10.09 -8.26 -23.77
N ARG A 111 9.30 -8.76 -24.71
CA ARG A 111 7.85 -8.52 -24.73
C ARG A 111 7.14 -9.12 -23.51
N LYS A 112 7.50 -10.35 -23.10
CA LYS A 112 6.91 -11.00 -21.93
C LYS A 112 7.13 -10.18 -20.65
N SER A 113 8.33 -9.64 -20.48
CA SER A 113 8.65 -8.76 -19.35
C SER A 113 7.86 -7.46 -19.36
N ARG A 114 7.57 -6.88 -20.53
CA ARG A 114 6.75 -5.66 -20.63
C ARG A 114 5.31 -5.91 -20.22
N ASN A 115 4.74 -7.07 -20.58
CA ASN A 115 3.42 -7.46 -20.12
C ASN A 115 3.41 -7.63 -18.60
N PHE A 116 4.39 -8.35 -18.05
CA PHE A 116 4.53 -8.50 -16.61
C PHE A 116 4.69 -7.14 -15.89
N LEU A 117 5.47 -6.22 -16.46
CA LEU A 117 5.63 -4.87 -15.94
C LEU A 117 4.30 -4.10 -15.92
N PHE A 118 3.50 -4.18 -16.97
CA PHE A 118 2.17 -3.55 -17.00
C PHE A 118 1.23 -4.17 -15.96
N LEU A 119 1.20 -5.50 -15.83
CA LEU A 119 0.41 -6.19 -14.82
C LEU A 119 0.88 -5.83 -13.40
N SER A 120 2.18 -5.70 -13.21
CA SER A 120 2.78 -5.23 -11.95
C SER A 120 2.40 -3.78 -11.67
N PHE A 121 2.34 -2.91 -12.69
CA PHE A 121 1.84 -1.55 -12.51
C PHE A 121 0.39 -1.55 -12.01
N LEU A 122 -0.48 -2.38 -12.61
CA LEU A 122 -1.85 -2.52 -12.14
C LEU A 122 -1.90 -3.03 -10.69
N GLY A 123 -1.10 -4.04 -10.36
CA GLY A 123 -1.07 -4.63 -9.01
C GLY A 123 -0.42 -3.76 -7.94
N ILE A 124 0.57 -2.94 -8.30
CA ILE A 124 1.28 -2.07 -7.36
C ILE A 124 0.53 -0.76 -7.14
N PHE A 125 -0.01 -0.15 -8.20
CA PHE A 125 -0.56 1.20 -8.13
C PHE A 125 -2.07 1.26 -8.27
N ILE A 126 -2.66 0.54 -9.23
CA ILE A 126 -4.10 0.70 -9.57
C ILE A 126 -4.99 -0.06 -8.61
N LEU A 127 -4.73 -1.35 -8.40
CA LEU A 127 -5.54 -2.18 -7.51
C LEU A 127 -5.56 -1.64 -6.07
N PRO A 128 -4.43 -1.19 -5.49
CA PRO A 128 -4.47 -0.67 -4.14
C PRO A 128 -5.14 0.70 -3.99
N LEU A 129 -5.45 1.44 -5.08
CA LEU A 129 -5.93 2.83 -5.02
C LEU A 129 -6.98 3.10 -3.94
N PRO A 130 -8.06 2.30 -3.80
CA PRO A 130 -9.07 2.57 -2.78
C PRO A 130 -8.54 2.56 -1.34
N GLY A 131 -7.49 1.77 -1.05
CA GLY A 131 -6.82 1.68 0.25
C GLY A 131 -5.43 2.32 0.30
N GLN A 132 -4.96 2.94 -0.80
CA GLN A 132 -3.56 3.35 -0.96
C GLN A 132 -3.12 4.41 0.06
N PHE A 133 -4.06 5.21 0.57
CA PHE A 133 -3.81 6.20 1.62
C PHE A 133 -3.42 5.57 2.96
N PHE A 134 -3.74 4.29 3.19
CA PHE A 134 -3.34 3.59 4.39
C PHE A 134 -1.95 2.94 4.21
N PHE A 135 -0.94 3.80 4.04
CA PHE A 135 0.43 3.42 3.70
C PHE A 135 1.13 2.52 4.72
N VAL A 136 0.77 2.66 6.00
CA VAL A 136 1.35 1.86 7.09
C VAL A 136 0.77 0.44 7.09
N SER A 137 -0.24 0.16 6.28
CA SER A 137 -0.78 -1.19 6.09
C SER A 137 0.26 -2.16 5.55
N GLU A 138 0.68 -3.07 6.41
CA GLU A 138 1.66 -4.10 6.08
C GLU A 138 1.16 -5.05 5.00
N SER A 139 -0.15 -5.32 4.93
CA SER A 139 -0.70 -6.15 3.87
C SER A 139 -0.55 -5.51 2.49
N ILE A 140 -0.77 -4.20 2.39
CA ILE A 140 -0.73 -3.47 1.11
C ILE A 140 0.70 -3.43 0.59
N PHE A 141 1.65 -2.98 1.39
CA PHE A 141 3.03 -2.92 0.93
C PHE A 141 3.64 -4.31 0.73
N CYS A 142 3.19 -5.33 1.48
CA CYS A 142 3.58 -6.73 1.24
C CYS A 142 3.13 -7.21 -0.15
N VAL A 143 1.91 -6.87 -0.59
CA VAL A 143 1.44 -7.18 -1.95
C VAL A 143 2.21 -6.40 -3.01
N GLN A 144 2.54 -5.13 -2.77
CA GLN A 144 3.32 -4.32 -3.70
C GLN A 144 4.74 -4.89 -3.90
N LEU A 145 5.39 -5.31 -2.81
CA LEU A 145 6.70 -5.96 -2.84
C LEU A 145 6.62 -7.39 -3.41
N ALA A 146 5.48 -8.08 -3.31
CA ALA A 146 5.29 -9.40 -3.91
C ALA A 146 5.44 -9.35 -5.45
N TRP A 147 5.00 -8.28 -6.10
CA TRP A 147 5.23 -8.10 -7.54
C TRP A 147 6.72 -8.01 -7.90
N LEU A 148 7.52 -7.32 -7.08
CA LEU A 148 8.98 -7.31 -7.21
C LEU A 148 9.57 -8.70 -7.00
N PHE A 149 9.12 -9.40 -5.95
CA PHE A 149 9.55 -10.76 -5.63
C PHE A 149 9.27 -11.74 -6.78
N TRP A 150 8.06 -11.72 -7.33
CA TRP A 150 7.71 -12.52 -8.49
C TRP A 150 8.52 -12.12 -9.72
N GLY A 151 8.75 -10.83 -9.96
CA GLY A 151 9.62 -10.36 -11.04
C GLY A 151 11.04 -10.92 -10.96
N LEU A 152 11.62 -10.96 -9.75
CA LEU A 152 12.91 -11.60 -9.49
C LEU A 152 12.88 -13.11 -9.77
N LEU A 153 11.76 -13.80 -9.56
CA LEU A 153 11.64 -15.22 -9.93
C LEU A 153 11.71 -15.44 -11.45
N LEU A 154 11.37 -14.44 -12.27
CA LEU A 154 11.32 -14.58 -13.73
C LEU A 154 12.65 -14.31 -14.45
N ILE A 155 13.63 -13.70 -13.79
CA ILE A 155 14.92 -13.38 -14.41
C ILE A 155 15.86 -14.59 -14.42
N ARG A 156 16.91 -14.52 -15.25
CA ARG A 156 17.93 -15.59 -15.37
C ARG A 156 18.63 -15.83 -14.03
N ASP A 157 18.97 -17.09 -13.78
CA ASP A 157 19.66 -17.51 -12.57
C ASP A 157 21.04 -16.81 -12.45
N SER A 158 21.25 -16.17 -11.31
CA SER A 158 22.50 -15.53 -10.91
C SER A 158 22.56 -15.48 -9.38
N LEU A 159 23.75 -15.42 -8.79
CA LEU A 159 23.91 -15.31 -7.34
C LEU A 159 23.19 -14.07 -6.78
N ARG A 160 23.35 -12.92 -7.45
CA ARG A 160 22.71 -11.65 -7.06
C ARG A 160 21.18 -11.76 -6.98
N LYS A 161 20.56 -12.43 -7.96
CA LYS A 161 19.11 -12.71 -7.96
C LYS A 161 18.71 -13.46 -6.69
N TRP A 162 19.41 -14.55 -6.37
CA TRP A 162 19.05 -15.39 -5.22
C TRP A 162 19.25 -14.66 -3.90
N ILE A 163 20.32 -13.87 -3.75
CA ILE A 163 20.48 -12.98 -2.60
C ILE A 163 19.30 -12.01 -2.48
N SER A 164 18.90 -11.36 -3.58
CA SER A 164 17.75 -10.44 -3.56
C SER A 164 16.44 -11.14 -3.21
N ILE A 165 16.21 -12.36 -3.72
CA ILE A 165 15.03 -13.19 -3.36
C ILE A 165 15.09 -13.57 -1.88
N SER A 166 16.23 -13.98 -1.36
CA SER A 166 16.36 -14.35 0.06
C SER A 166 16.11 -13.17 0.98
N VAL A 167 16.72 -12.00 0.70
CA VAL A 167 16.53 -10.78 1.49
C VAL A 167 15.07 -10.31 1.43
N LEU A 168 14.49 -10.23 0.23
CA LEU A 168 13.10 -9.80 0.08
C LEU A 168 12.11 -10.83 0.65
N GLY A 169 12.39 -12.12 0.49
CA GLY A 169 11.59 -13.20 1.07
C GLY A 169 11.60 -13.14 2.59
N LEU A 170 12.77 -12.97 3.21
CA LEU A 170 12.88 -12.79 4.66
C LEU A 170 12.08 -11.57 5.13
N PHE A 171 12.20 -10.44 4.42
CA PHE A 171 11.42 -9.24 4.71
C PHE A 171 9.91 -9.50 4.62
N LEU A 172 9.43 -10.14 3.55
CA LEU A 172 8.02 -10.46 3.34
C LEU A 172 7.48 -11.39 4.42
N PHE A 173 8.24 -12.42 4.81
CA PHE A 173 7.84 -13.38 5.84
C PHE A 173 7.49 -12.68 7.16
N PHE A 174 8.32 -11.73 7.59
CA PHE A 174 8.10 -10.94 8.79
C PHE A 174 7.20 -9.71 8.60
N ALA A 175 6.70 -9.46 7.38
CA ALA A 175 5.87 -8.29 7.13
C ALA A 175 4.42 -8.49 7.50
N HIS A 176 3.77 -9.54 6.98
CA HIS A 176 2.33 -9.72 7.15
C HIS A 176 1.94 -11.19 6.92
N PRO A 177 0.85 -11.72 7.54
CA PRO A 177 0.35 -13.07 7.27
C PRO A 177 0.08 -13.38 5.79
N VAL A 178 -0.26 -12.36 5.00
CA VAL A 178 -0.48 -12.49 3.55
C VAL A 178 0.76 -12.97 2.77
N SER A 179 1.95 -12.89 3.37
CA SER A 179 3.17 -13.47 2.82
C SER A 179 3.08 -14.98 2.62
N GLY A 180 2.30 -15.70 3.46
CA GLY A 180 2.07 -17.12 3.29
C GLY A 180 1.53 -17.45 1.89
N PRO A 181 0.33 -16.97 1.52
CA PRO A 181 -0.20 -17.12 0.17
C PRO A 181 0.75 -16.65 -0.94
N ILE A 182 1.54 -15.59 -0.72
CA ILE A 182 2.55 -15.13 -1.68
C ILE A 182 3.64 -16.19 -1.90
N PHE A 183 4.14 -16.83 -0.84
CA PHE A 183 5.12 -17.93 -0.95
C PHE A 183 4.52 -19.15 -1.63
N PHE A 184 3.26 -19.51 -1.33
CA PHE A 184 2.57 -20.59 -2.01
C PHE A 184 2.51 -20.35 -3.53
N LEU A 185 2.06 -19.17 -3.95
CA LEU A 185 2.02 -18.80 -5.38
C LEU A 185 3.42 -18.79 -6.01
N SER A 186 4.43 -18.38 -5.25
CA SER A 186 5.83 -18.38 -5.71
C SER A 186 6.37 -19.81 -5.92
N GLY A 187 6.05 -20.72 -5.00
CA GLY A 187 6.35 -22.15 -5.14
C GLY A 187 5.63 -22.76 -6.35
N LEU A 188 4.36 -22.39 -6.57
CA LEU A 188 3.58 -22.83 -7.72
C LEU A 188 4.20 -22.36 -9.06
N ILE A 189 4.60 -21.08 -9.17
CA ILE A 189 5.28 -20.55 -10.36
C ILE A 189 6.56 -21.35 -10.64
N LEU A 190 7.40 -21.56 -9.62
CA LEU A 190 8.65 -22.30 -9.79
C LEU A 190 8.40 -23.77 -10.15
N GLY A 191 7.46 -24.43 -9.49
CA GLY A 191 7.11 -25.82 -9.75
C GLY A 191 6.61 -26.02 -11.19
N LEU A 192 5.81 -25.09 -11.71
CA LEU A 192 5.32 -25.16 -13.08
C LEU A 192 6.39 -24.81 -14.11
N ASP A 193 7.28 -23.86 -13.81
CA ASP A 193 8.46 -23.59 -14.65
C ASP A 193 9.32 -24.85 -14.81
N LEU A 194 9.48 -25.63 -13.73
CA LEU A 194 10.19 -26.92 -13.74
C LEU A 194 9.41 -28.02 -14.48
N PHE A 195 8.10 -28.09 -14.26
CA PHE A 195 7.22 -29.08 -14.88
C PHE A 195 7.23 -28.92 -16.41
N PHE A 196 6.99 -27.70 -16.91
CA PHE A 196 6.95 -27.39 -18.34
C PHE A 196 8.34 -27.26 -19.00
N GLY A 197 9.43 -27.44 -18.24
CA GLY A 197 10.79 -27.34 -18.79
C GLY A 197 11.19 -25.91 -19.21
N LEU A 198 10.52 -24.88 -18.66
CA LEU A 198 10.91 -23.48 -18.82
C LEU A 198 12.19 -23.14 -18.06
N ARG A 199 12.63 -24.04 -17.17
CA ARG A 199 13.87 -23.94 -16.40
C ARG A 199 14.51 -25.32 -16.26
N LYS A 200 15.85 -25.36 -16.16
CA LYS A 200 16.62 -26.59 -15.97
C LYS A 200 16.31 -27.21 -14.61
N ARG A 201 15.72 -28.41 -14.60
CA ARG A 201 15.50 -29.20 -13.39
C ARG A 201 16.84 -29.44 -12.68
N SER A 202 16.94 -28.96 -11.46
CA SER A 202 18.11 -29.14 -10.58
C SER A 202 17.62 -29.33 -9.15
N GLY A 203 18.39 -30.07 -8.35
CA GLY A 203 18.06 -30.30 -6.93
C GLY A 203 17.85 -28.99 -6.17
N PHE A 204 18.65 -27.96 -6.46
CA PHE A 204 18.49 -26.63 -5.90
C PHE A 204 17.09 -26.01 -6.18
N GLN A 205 16.59 -26.09 -7.42
CA GLN A 205 15.29 -25.51 -7.77
C GLN A 205 14.12 -26.28 -7.16
N MET A 206 14.22 -27.61 -7.06
CA MET A 206 13.26 -28.42 -6.32
C MET A 206 13.27 -28.07 -4.84
N GLY A 207 14.47 -27.89 -4.26
CA GLY A 207 14.65 -27.41 -2.89
C GLY A 207 14.01 -26.05 -2.66
N LEU A 208 14.05 -25.13 -3.63
CA LEU A 208 13.37 -23.84 -3.53
C LEU A 208 11.85 -23.94 -3.58
N VAL A 209 11.29 -24.81 -4.43
CA VAL A 209 9.84 -25.08 -4.44
C VAL A 209 9.40 -25.59 -3.07
N PHE A 210 10.13 -26.57 -2.54
CA PHE A 210 9.90 -27.10 -1.19
C PHE A 210 10.04 -26.02 -0.12
N LEU A 211 11.09 -25.20 -0.18
CA LEU A 211 11.31 -24.09 0.75
C LEU A 211 10.16 -23.09 0.74
N PHE A 212 9.65 -22.68 -0.42
CA PHE A 212 8.51 -21.77 -0.50
C PHE A 212 7.22 -22.39 0.05
N PHE A 213 7.00 -23.68 -0.18
CA PHE A 213 5.88 -24.40 0.43
C PHE A 213 6.04 -24.49 1.96
N LEU A 214 7.25 -24.77 2.44
CA LEU A 214 7.56 -24.77 3.87
C LEU A 214 7.35 -23.39 4.50
N LEU A 215 7.80 -22.30 3.86
CA LEU A 215 7.56 -20.93 4.33
C LEU A 215 6.08 -20.58 4.37
N PHE A 216 5.28 -21.06 3.41
CA PHE A 216 3.82 -20.96 3.47
C PHE A 216 3.28 -21.63 4.73
N VAL A 217 3.61 -22.91 4.98
CA VAL A 217 3.17 -23.64 6.17
C VAL A 217 3.62 -22.95 7.46
N LEU A 218 4.91 -22.59 7.55
CA LEU A 218 5.47 -21.91 8.72
C LEU A 218 4.78 -20.57 8.99
N ARG A 219 4.39 -19.81 7.96
CA ARG A 219 3.69 -18.54 8.18
C ARG A 219 2.30 -18.74 8.78
N PHE A 220 1.60 -19.81 8.37
CA PHE A 220 0.33 -20.22 8.97
C PHE A 220 0.49 -20.72 10.41
N LEU A 221 1.58 -21.43 10.71
CA LEU A 221 1.86 -21.86 12.08
C LEU A 221 2.32 -20.71 13.00
N TYR A 222 2.95 -19.68 12.43
CA TYR A 222 3.40 -18.48 13.15
C TYR A 222 2.31 -17.38 13.25
N ILE A 223 1.03 -17.74 13.11
CA ILE A 223 -0.06 -16.78 13.34
C ILE A 223 -0.08 -16.44 14.84
N GLN A 224 0.09 -15.16 15.17
CA GLN A 224 0.11 -14.74 16.56
C GLN A 224 -1.30 -14.83 17.17
N PRO A 225 -1.45 -15.50 18.34
CA PRO A 225 -2.74 -15.60 19.00
C PRO A 225 -3.28 -14.21 19.39
N GLY A 226 -4.60 -14.07 19.40
CA GLY A 226 -5.29 -12.82 19.71
C GLY A 226 -5.65 -12.04 18.45
N TYR A 227 -4.89 -11.00 18.12
CA TYR A 227 -5.23 -10.09 17.02
C TYR A 227 -5.34 -10.81 15.67
N GLU A 228 -4.34 -11.62 15.29
CA GLU A 228 -4.36 -12.26 13.97
C GLU A 228 -5.44 -13.35 13.88
N THR A 229 -5.71 -14.07 14.98
CA THR A 229 -6.81 -15.04 15.06
C THR A 229 -8.17 -14.36 14.89
N HIS A 230 -8.40 -13.25 15.61
CA HIS A 230 -9.64 -12.49 15.52
C HIS A 230 -9.87 -11.94 14.11
N GLU A 231 -8.82 -11.43 13.46
CA GLU A 231 -8.88 -10.93 12.09
C GLU A 231 -9.15 -12.03 11.04
N MET A 232 -8.91 -13.30 11.38
CA MET A 232 -9.22 -14.47 10.55
C MET A 232 -10.58 -15.09 10.85
N GLU A 233 -11.29 -14.63 11.88
CA GLU A 233 -12.65 -15.09 12.16
C GLU A 233 -13.56 -14.79 10.97
N ARG A 234 -14.40 -15.75 10.59
CA ARG A 234 -15.29 -15.61 9.43
C ARG A 234 -16.14 -14.35 9.50
N ALA A 235 -16.69 -14.02 10.68
CA ALA A 235 -17.50 -12.83 10.87
C ALA A 235 -16.70 -11.55 10.58
N GLN A 236 -15.48 -11.44 11.14
CA GLN A 236 -14.59 -10.30 10.93
C GLN A 236 -14.12 -10.18 9.48
N VAL A 237 -13.83 -11.30 8.82
CA VAL A 237 -13.46 -11.34 7.39
C VAL A 237 -14.63 -10.85 6.52
N MET A 238 -15.86 -11.31 6.79
CA MET A 238 -17.03 -10.91 6.01
C MET A 238 -17.37 -9.42 6.22
N ASP A 239 -17.32 -8.94 7.47
CA ASP A 239 -17.52 -7.51 7.79
C ASP A 239 -16.47 -6.63 7.10
N ASN A 240 -15.19 -7.02 7.17
CA ASN A 240 -14.11 -6.31 6.49
C ASN A 240 -14.27 -6.34 4.96
N LEU A 241 -14.73 -7.46 4.39
CA LEU A 241 -14.96 -7.58 2.95
C LEU A 241 -16.12 -6.70 2.49
N GLU A 242 -17.23 -6.68 3.24
CA GLU A 242 -18.38 -5.82 2.97
C GLU A 242 -17.98 -4.35 3.01
N LYS A 243 -17.26 -3.93 4.07
CA LYS A 243 -16.71 -2.57 4.19
C LYS A 243 -15.76 -2.24 3.04
N ALA A 244 -14.86 -3.15 2.69
CA ALA A 244 -13.90 -2.96 1.59
C ALA A 244 -14.58 -2.83 0.22
N LEU A 245 -15.65 -3.60 -0.01
CA LEU A 245 -16.44 -3.64 -1.25
C LEU A 245 -17.62 -2.67 -1.22
N SER A 246 -17.76 -1.80 -0.22
CA SER A 246 -18.83 -0.81 -0.20
C SER A 246 -18.51 0.40 -1.10
N GLY A 247 -19.54 1.11 -1.56
CA GLY A 247 -19.43 2.37 -2.30
C GLY A 247 -18.60 2.25 -3.59
N TYR A 248 -17.72 3.23 -3.83
CA TYR A 248 -16.97 3.33 -5.09
C TYR A 248 -16.01 2.16 -5.35
N ALA A 249 -15.49 1.49 -4.30
CA ALA A 249 -14.53 0.39 -4.49
C ALA A 249 -15.14 -0.78 -5.27
N LYS A 250 -16.44 -1.06 -5.06
CA LYS A 250 -17.19 -2.05 -5.85
C LYS A 250 -17.23 -1.68 -7.31
N VAL A 251 -17.60 -0.43 -7.60
CA VAL A 251 -17.74 0.08 -8.98
C VAL A 251 -16.39 0.07 -9.66
N PHE A 252 -15.34 0.53 -8.97
CA PHE A 252 -13.96 0.49 -9.43
C PHE A 252 -13.49 -0.92 -9.79
N LEU A 253 -13.65 -1.88 -8.88
CA LEU A 253 -13.25 -3.27 -9.13
C LEU A 253 -14.08 -3.92 -10.24
N SER A 254 -15.40 -3.70 -10.24
CA SER A 254 -16.30 -4.23 -11.28
C SER A 254 -15.90 -3.70 -12.65
N GLY A 255 -15.54 -2.42 -12.74
CA GLY A 255 -15.12 -1.83 -13.98
C GLY A 255 -13.71 -2.20 -14.42
N LEU A 256 -12.77 -2.32 -13.48
CA LEU A 256 -11.42 -2.82 -13.77
C LEU A 256 -11.48 -4.27 -14.27
N PHE A 257 -12.21 -5.14 -13.58
CA PHE A 257 -12.36 -6.53 -14.01
C PHE A 257 -13.20 -6.65 -15.28
N GLY A 258 -14.25 -5.86 -15.44
CA GLY A 258 -15.02 -5.77 -16.69
C GLY A 258 -14.13 -5.33 -17.85
N PHE A 259 -13.29 -4.32 -17.67
CA PHE A 259 -12.30 -3.88 -18.66
C PHE A 259 -11.30 -4.99 -19.00
N LEU A 260 -10.77 -5.69 -17.99
CA LEU A 260 -9.89 -6.83 -18.20
C LEU A 260 -10.63 -7.93 -19.00
N ALA A 261 -11.86 -8.30 -18.60
CA ALA A 261 -12.71 -9.29 -19.28
C ALA A 261 -12.97 -8.93 -20.75
N LEU A 262 -13.35 -7.68 -21.03
CA LEU A 262 -13.58 -7.18 -22.38
C LEU A 262 -12.27 -7.20 -23.17
N SER A 263 -11.15 -6.80 -22.55
CA SER A 263 -9.82 -6.91 -23.16
C SER A 263 -9.42 -8.35 -23.49
N LEU A 264 -9.98 -9.35 -22.78
CA LEU A 264 -9.81 -10.78 -23.12
C LEU A 264 -10.59 -11.16 -24.37
N ARG A 265 -11.82 -10.65 -24.49
CA ARG A 265 -12.77 -11.08 -25.50
C ARG A 265 -12.50 -10.45 -26.87
N PHE A 266 -12.03 -9.22 -26.90
CA PHE A 266 -11.91 -8.46 -28.15
C PHE A 266 -10.53 -8.57 -28.81
N ARG A 267 -10.53 -8.72 -30.14
CA ARG A 267 -9.30 -8.83 -30.92
C ARG A 267 -8.46 -7.54 -30.82
N PRO A 268 -7.12 -7.66 -30.78
CA PRO A 268 -6.15 -6.57 -30.60
C PRO A 268 -6.12 -5.48 -31.70
N GLY A 269 -7.07 -5.50 -32.64
CA GLY A 269 -7.22 -4.48 -33.68
C GLY A 269 -8.22 -3.36 -33.37
N ARG A 270 -9.07 -3.51 -32.34
CA ARG A 270 -10.05 -2.47 -31.99
C ARG A 270 -9.50 -1.54 -30.91
N LYS A 271 -8.64 -0.60 -31.33
CA LYS A 271 -8.17 0.53 -30.47
C LYS A 271 -9.33 1.18 -29.72
N PHE A 272 -10.50 1.25 -30.33
CA PHE A 272 -11.74 1.80 -29.78
C PHE A 272 -12.18 1.20 -28.44
N ILE A 273 -12.22 -0.14 -28.30
CA ILE A 273 -12.68 -0.78 -27.05
C ILE A 273 -11.70 -0.53 -25.91
N PHE A 274 -10.41 -0.45 -26.26
CA PHE A 274 -9.36 -0.13 -25.31
C PHE A 274 -9.42 1.34 -24.86
N SER A 275 -9.61 2.27 -25.81
CA SER A 275 -9.82 3.69 -25.52
C SER A 275 -11.05 3.91 -24.64
N ILE A 276 -12.17 3.23 -24.93
CA ILE A 276 -13.36 3.26 -24.07
C ILE A 276 -13.06 2.71 -22.69
N GLY A 277 -12.34 1.59 -22.58
CA GLY A 277 -11.99 1.01 -21.30
C GLY A 277 -11.11 1.90 -20.43
N ILE A 278 -10.21 2.67 -21.05
CA ILE A 278 -9.44 3.71 -20.37
C ILE A 278 -10.32 4.87 -19.94
N ILE A 279 -11.15 5.40 -20.86
CA ILE A 279 -12.10 6.47 -20.53
C ILE A 279 -12.99 6.02 -19.40
N PHE A 280 -13.39 4.75 -19.37
CA PHE A 280 -14.17 4.15 -18.31
C PHE A 280 -13.38 4.03 -17.00
N LEU A 281 -12.11 3.63 -17.02
CA LEU A 281 -11.26 3.66 -15.82
C LEU A 281 -11.07 5.09 -15.29
N PHE A 282 -10.91 6.08 -16.17
CA PHE A 282 -10.87 7.50 -15.80
C PHE A 282 -12.21 7.99 -15.26
N PHE A 283 -13.31 7.58 -15.87
CA PHE A 283 -14.66 7.90 -15.45
C PHE A 283 -14.97 7.28 -14.09
N LEU A 284 -14.57 6.03 -13.85
CA LEU A 284 -14.74 5.37 -12.55
C LEU A 284 -13.82 5.94 -11.48
N SER A 285 -12.59 6.31 -11.85
CA SER A 285 -11.72 7.11 -10.97
C SER A 285 -12.39 8.45 -10.66
N GLY A 286 -13.00 9.10 -11.66
CA GLY A 286 -13.82 10.32 -11.60
C GLY A 286 -15.05 10.21 -10.69
N MET A 287 -15.80 9.13 -10.80
CA MET A 287 -16.96 8.86 -9.94
C MET A 287 -16.54 8.58 -8.51
N GLY A 288 -15.42 7.88 -8.35
CA GLY A 288 -14.75 7.72 -7.06
C GLY A 288 -14.27 9.03 -6.46
N LEU A 289 -14.21 10.15 -7.22
CA LEU A 289 -13.86 11.48 -6.72
C LEU A 289 -15.09 12.30 -6.29
N ILE A 290 -16.22 12.14 -6.97
CA ILE A 290 -17.46 12.89 -6.69
C ILE A 290 -18.14 12.36 -5.41
N ASN A 291 -18.02 11.06 -5.14
CA ASN A 291 -18.69 10.39 -4.01
C ASN A 291 -17.80 10.17 -2.78
N LEU A 292 -16.66 10.85 -2.66
CA LEU A 292 -15.89 10.85 -1.41
C LEU A 292 -16.61 11.73 -0.37
N SER A 293 -17.80 11.30 0.05
CA SER A 293 -18.25 11.62 1.40
C SER A 293 -17.12 11.17 2.33
N ALA A 294 -16.77 12.02 3.28
CA ALA A 294 -15.71 11.70 4.22
C ALA A 294 -15.96 10.30 4.82
N VAL A 295 -17.23 9.96 5.09
CA VAL A 295 -17.68 8.69 5.71
C VAL A 295 -17.06 7.46 5.06
N GLU A 296 -17.06 7.40 3.73
CA GLU A 296 -16.56 6.23 3.02
C GLU A 296 -15.07 6.03 3.25
N TRP A 297 -14.29 7.10 3.43
CA TRP A 297 -12.84 7.01 3.65
C TRP A 297 -12.49 6.29 4.93
N ARG A 298 -13.23 6.56 6.01
CA ARG A 298 -13.00 5.92 7.31
C ARG A 298 -12.92 4.40 7.19
N TYR A 299 -13.80 3.81 6.37
CA TYR A 299 -13.88 2.36 6.16
C TYR A 299 -12.89 1.83 5.10
N ARG A 300 -12.18 2.69 4.37
CA ARG A 300 -11.17 2.25 3.39
C ARG A 300 -9.96 1.58 4.00
N ILE A 301 -9.76 1.72 5.31
CA ILE A 301 -8.79 0.90 6.05
C ILE A 301 -9.02 -0.60 5.82
N SER A 302 -10.29 -1.05 5.73
CA SER A 302 -10.65 -2.46 5.48
C SER A 302 -10.28 -2.92 4.06
N TYR A 303 -9.99 -2.02 3.12
CA TYR A 303 -9.52 -2.43 1.80
C TYR A 303 -8.19 -3.21 1.86
N ARG A 304 -7.43 -3.06 2.96
CA ARG A 304 -6.20 -3.82 3.23
C ARG A 304 -6.36 -5.34 3.16
N TYR A 305 -7.56 -5.88 3.43
CA TYR A 305 -7.85 -7.30 3.33
C TYR A 305 -8.11 -7.75 1.90
N LEU A 306 -8.64 -6.85 1.06
CA LEU A 306 -9.07 -7.15 -0.29
C LEU A 306 -7.94 -7.04 -1.33
N VAL A 307 -6.93 -6.19 -1.10
CA VAL A 307 -5.85 -5.91 -2.08
C VAL A 307 -5.18 -7.17 -2.62
N PHE A 308 -4.89 -8.16 -1.76
CA PHE A 308 -4.30 -9.42 -2.19
C PHE A 308 -5.25 -10.21 -3.11
N PHE A 309 -6.49 -10.42 -2.67
CA PHE A 309 -7.49 -11.16 -3.46
C PHE A 309 -7.82 -10.47 -4.78
N ALA A 310 -7.92 -9.14 -4.77
CA ALA A 310 -8.12 -8.34 -5.98
C ALA A 310 -6.92 -8.42 -6.94
N SER A 311 -5.72 -8.75 -6.44
CA SER A 311 -4.52 -9.01 -7.26
C SER A 311 -4.49 -10.39 -7.90
N LEU A 312 -5.24 -11.38 -7.36
CA LEU A 312 -5.23 -12.75 -7.87
C LEU A 312 -5.69 -12.87 -9.32
N PRO A 313 -6.74 -12.18 -9.81
CA PRO A 313 -7.09 -12.23 -11.23
C PRO A 313 -5.99 -11.68 -12.14
N ILE A 314 -5.31 -10.61 -11.74
CA ILE A 314 -4.18 -10.04 -12.51
C ILE A 314 -3.01 -11.01 -12.53
N PHE A 315 -2.72 -11.65 -11.40
CA PHE A 315 -1.75 -12.72 -11.31
C PHE A 315 -2.14 -13.93 -12.19
N GLY A 316 -3.41 -14.33 -12.19
CA GLY A 316 -3.95 -15.39 -13.04
C GLY A 316 -3.81 -15.08 -14.53
N ILE A 317 -3.99 -13.82 -14.92
CA ILE A 317 -3.71 -13.34 -16.29
C ILE A 317 -2.23 -13.53 -16.64
N PHE A 318 -1.32 -13.12 -15.75
CA PHE A 318 0.11 -13.32 -15.95
C PHE A 318 0.47 -14.81 -16.09
N PHE A 319 -0.09 -15.62 -15.20
CA PHE A 319 0.12 -17.05 -15.18
C PHE A 319 -0.37 -17.69 -16.50
N TYR A 320 -1.58 -17.36 -16.92
CA TYR A 320 -2.14 -17.79 -18.20
C TYR A 320 -1.22 -17.41 -19.36
N GLU A 321 -0.78 -16.16 -19.44
CA GLU A 321 0.15 -15.68 -20.48
C GLU A 321 1.46 -16.46 -20.53
N ARG A 322 2.03 -16.75 -19.36
CA ARG A 322 3.32 -17.43 -19.25
C ARG A 322 3.23 -18.87 -19.70
N TYR A 323 2.21 -19.60 -19.26
CA TYR A 323 2.14 -21.07 -19.41
C TYR A 323 1.26 -21.55 -20.57
N ILE A 324 0.35 -20.73 -21.10
CA ILE A 324 -0.51 -21.13 -22.23
C ILE A 324 0.26 -21.62 -23.47
N PRO A 325 1.43 -21.05 -23.86
CA PRO A 325 2.18 -21.55 -25.01
C PRO A 325 2.77 -22.95 -24.77
N GLU A 326 3.11 -23.26 -23.52
CA GLU A 326 3.65 -24.56 -23.13
C GLU A 326 2.55 -25.60 -23.02
N LEU A 327 1.42 -25.24 -22.40
CA LEU A 327 0.21 -26.08 -22.34
C LEU A 327 -0.28 -26.51 -23.72
N ARG A 328 -0.18 -25.63 -24.74
CA ARG A 328 -0.52 -25.94 -26.14
C ARG A 328 0.30 -27.06 -26.76
N ARG A 329 1.46 -27.40 -26.19
CA ARG A 329 2.26 -28.54 -26.65
C ARG A 329 1.66 -29.88 -26.18
N TYR A 330 0.90 -29.86 -25.10
CA TYR A 330 0.31 -31.05 -24.47
C TYR A 330 -1.20 -31.17 -24.72
N VAL A 331 -1.88 -30.05 -24.96
CA VAL A 331 -3.34 -29.98 -25.12
C VAL A 331 -3.71 -29.14 -26.35
N SER A 332 -4.72 -29.57 -27.10
CA SER A 332 -5.23 -28.92 -28.32
C SER A 332 -6.01 -27.62 -28.03
N ILE A 333 -5.32 -26.60 -27.49
CA ILE A 333 -5.94 -25.30 -27.19
C ILE A 333 -5.94 -24.42 -28.46
N PRO A 334 -7.09 -23.91 -28.92
CA PRO A 334 -7.18 -23.07 -30.12
C PRO A 334 -6.23 -21.87 -30.10
N ARG A 335 -5.52 -21.62 -31.22
CA ARG A 335 -4.59 -20.47 -31.38
C ARG A 335 -5.25 -19.09 -31.21
N ARG A 336 -6.58 -19.00 -31.22
CA ARG A 336 -7.34 -17.74 -31.12
C ARG A 336 -7.16 -17.00 -29.78
N PHE A 337 -6.70 -17.68 -28.73
CA PHE A 337 -6.52 -17.07 -27.40
C PHE A 337 -5.09 -16.55 -27.19
N SER A 338 -4.58 -15.63 -28.03
CA SER A 338 -3.34 -14.89 -27.71
C SER A 338 -3.71 -13.51 -27.18
N PHE A 339 -3.67 -13.37 -25.86
CA PHE A 339 -4.22 -12.27 -25.09
C PHE A 339 -3.50 -10.93 -25.35
N PHE A 340 -2.17 -10.87 -25.30
CA PHE A 340 -1.46 -9.58 -25.34
C PHE A 340 -0.71 -9.31 -26.66
N ARG A 341 -1.43 -9.02 -27.76
CA ARG A 341 -0.84 -8.27 -28.89
C ARG A 341 -0.97 -6.76 -28.77
N LEU A 342 -1.70 -6.27 -27.77
CA LEU A 342 -1.82 -4.84 -27.52
C LEU A 342 -0.50 -4.29 -26.93
N PRO A 343 -0.09 -3.07 -27.31
CA PRO A 343 1.10 -2.44 -26.78
C PRO A 343 0.84 -1.86 -25.39
N PHE A 344 0.56 -2.72 -24.40
CA PHE A 344 0.09 -2.30 -23.08
C PHE A 344 0.99 -1.29 -22.36
N TYR A 345 2.29 -1.32 -22.66
CA TYR A 345 3.28 -0.36 -22.15
C TYR A 345 2.98 1.10 -22.55
N GLU A 346 2.26 1.33 -23.66
CA GLU A 346 1.88 2.67 -24.12
C GLU A 346 0.83 3.32 -23.21
N PHE A 347 0.17 2.53 -22.35
CA PHE A 347 -0.85 2.99 -21.43
C PHE A 347 -0.34 3.23 -20.00
N LEU A 348 0.93 2.91 -19.72
CA LEU A 348 1.55 3.24 -18.44
C LEU A 348 1.45 4.73 -18.08
N PRO A 349 1.66 5.70 -18.99
CA PRO A 349 1.52 7.13 -18.67
C PRO A 349 0.09 7.51 -18.34
N ILE A 350 -0.86 6.91 -19.04
CA ILE A 350 -2.29 7.14 -18.84
C ILE A 350 -2.71 6.61 -17.47
N GLY A 351 -2.30 5.38 -17.13
CA GLY A 351 -2.49 4.83 -15.80
C GLY A 351 -1.78 5.64 -14.71
N ALA A 352 -0.55 6.08 -14.95
CA ALA A 352 0.19 6.92 -14.01
C ALA A 352 -0.50 8.26 -13.79
N MET A 353 -1.04 8.88 -14.85
CA MET A 353 -1.83 10.11 -14.73
C MET A 353 -3.11 9.87 -13.91
N ALA A 354 -3.82 8.76 -14.12
CA ALA A 354 -4.99 8.40 -13.32
C ALA A 354 -4.63 8.26 -11.83
N VAL A 355 -3.50 7.59 -11.52
CA VAL A 355 -2.97 7.47 -10.15
C VAL A 355 -2.67 8.85 -9.57
N VAL A 356 -1.97 9.72 -10.31
CA VAL A 356 -1.63 11.08 -9.85
C VAL A 356 -2.88 11.91 -9.58
N VAL A 357 -3.85 11.90 -10.50
CA VAL A 357 -5.11 12.64 -10.33
C VAL A 357 -5.87 12.14 -9.11
N PHE A 358 -6.02 10.82 -8.98
CA PHE A 358 -6.73 10.22 -7.86
C PHE A 358 -6.05 10.54 -6.52
N LEU A 359 -4.76 10.24 -6.39
CA LEU A 359 -4.01 10.49 -5.15
C LEU A 359 -3.84 11.98 -4.85
N GLY A 360 -3.75 12.83 -5.89
CA GLY A 360 -3.66 14.28 -5.74
C GLY A 360 -4.94 14.87 -5.15
N LEU A 361 -6.10 14.42 -5.64
CA LEU A 361 -7.39 14.85 -5.12
C LEU A 361 -7.65 14.33 -3.70
N GLN A 362 -7.29 13.06 -3.43
CA GLN A 362 -7.31 12.56 -2.06
C GLN A 362 -6.37 13.40 -1.15
N SER A 363 -5.18 13.76 -1.62
CA SER A 363 -4.23 14.58 -0.85
C SER A 363 -4.80 15.96 -0.55
N PHE A 364 -5.56 16.54 -1.48
CA PHE A 364 -6.27 17.81 -1.28
C PHE A 364 -7.37 17.69 -0.20
N SER A 365 -8.20 16.66 -0.25
CA SER A 365 -9.22 16.41 0.79
C SER A 365 -8.59 16.23 2.16
N TYR A 366 -7.51 15.47 2.25
CA TYR A 366 -6.71 15.30 3.47
C TYR A 366 -6.20 16.65 4.00
N LEU A 367 -5.61 17.48 3.13
CA LEU A 367 -5.08 18.80 3.49
C LEU A 367 -6.16 19.74 4.01
N LYS A 368 -7.36 19.73 3.42
CA LYS A 368 -8.50 20.54 3.88
C LYS A 368 -8.86 20.20 5.32
N VAL A 369 -9.05 18.92 5.63
CA VAL A 369 -9.40 18.47 6.99
C VAL A 369 -8.26 18.70 7.97
N ARG A 370 -7.01 18.43 7.56
CA ARG A 370 -5.82 18.71 8.37
C ARG A 370 -5.73 20.20 8.75
N THR A 371 -5.98 21.10 7.80
CA THR A 371 -5.89 22.55 8.03
C THR A 371 -6.95 23.03 9.02
N LEU A 372 -8.19 22.51 8.91
CA LEU A 372 -9.26 22.78 9.89
C LEU A 372 -8.84 22.30 11.29
N LEU A 373 -8.32 21.08 11.39
CA LEU A 373 -7.85 20.52 12.64
C LEU A 373 -6.69 21.32 13.24
N GLU A 374 -5.70 21.73 12.44
CA GLU A 374 -4.59 22.56 12.90
C GLU A 374 -5.07 23.92 13.42
N ARG A 375 -6.10 24.51 12.79
CA ARG A 375 -6.73 25.75 13.24
C ARG A 375 -7.43 25.54 14.59
N ASP A 376 -8.22 24.49 14.71
CA ASP A 376 -8.95 24.19 15.95
C ASP A 376 -7.98 23.86 17.09
N LEU A 377 -6.91 23.12 16.80
CA LEU A 377 -5.82 22.85 17.74
C LEU A 377 -5.11 24.13 18.18
N ARG A 378 -4.98 25.14 17.31
CA ARG A 378 -4.43 26.46 17.69
C ARG A 378 -5.39 27.29 18.56
N GLY A 379 -6.68 27.03 18.51
CA GLY A 379 -7.71 27.79 19.21
C GLY A 379 -7.88 27.48 20.71
N PHE A 380 -7.12 26.52 21.28
CA PHE A 380 -7.21 26.23 22.71
C PHE A 380 -5.88 25.79 23.34
N GLN A 381 -5.91 25.67 24.66
CA GLN A 381 -4.89 25.06 25.50
C GLN A 381 -5.56 24.03 26.41
N GLY A 382 -4.83 22.97 26.77
CA GLY A 382 -5.34 21.87 27.60
C GLY A 382 -5.83 20.68 26.78
N CYS A 383 -6.87 20.00 27.26
CA CYS A 383 -7.49 18.86 26.60
C CYS A 383 -8.91 19.21 26.11
N LYS A 384 -9.28 18.73 24.92
CA LYS A 384 -10.67 18.71 24.44
C LYS A 384 -11.06 17.32 23.98
N ASP A 385 -12.32 16.94 24.16
CA ASP A 385 -12.82 15.67 23.61
C ASP A 385 -13.00 15.77 22.10
N GLN A 386 -12.79 14.67 21.37
CA GLN A 386 -12.99 14.59 19.92
C GLN A 386 -14.44 14.91 19.52
N SER A 387 -15.40 14.64 20.40
CA SER A 387 -16.82 15.00 20.21
C SER A 387 -17.04 16.50 19.97
N SER A 388 -16.10 17.36 20.40
CA SER A 388 -16.12 18.80 20.09
C SER A 388 -15.82 19.13 18.62
N LEU A 389 -15.44 18.14 17.82
CA LEU A 389 -15.13 18.26 16.40
C LEU A 389 -16.10 17.41 15.56
N PRO A 390 -17.39 17.80 15.44
CA PRO A 390 -18.41 16.97 14.78
C PRO A 390 -18.08 16.70 13.31
N TYR A 391 -17.39 17.62 12.63
CA TYR A 391 -16.97 17.44 11.24
C TYR A 391 -15.96 16.29 11.05
N LEU A 392 -15.32 15.82 12.12
CA LEU A 392 -14.38 14.70 12.03
C LEU A 392 -15.07 13.35 11.98
N GLY A 393 -16.32 13.22 12.45
CA GLY A 393 -17.05 11.95 12.59
C GLY A 393 -17.08 11.11 11.30
N GLU A 394 -17.02 11.80 10.18
CA GLU A 394 -17.02 11.21 8.86
C GLU A 394 -15.60 11.04 8.31
N THR A 395 -14.56 11.68 8.83
CA THR A 395 -13.23 11.70 8.20
C THR A 395 -12.34 10.52 8.62
N ILE A 396 -11.19 10.38 7.96
CA ILE A 396 -10.11 9.43 8.35
C ILE A 396 -9.51 9.67 9.73
N TYR A 397 -9.80 10.81 10.34
CA TYR A 397 -9.39 11.11 11.70
C TYR A 397 -10.37 10.60 12.74
N TYR A 398 -11.54 10.09 12.35
CA TYR A 398 -12.39 9.34 13.28
C TYR A 398 -11.86 7.91 13.46
N HIS A 399 -10.79 7.82 14.23
CA HIS A 399 -10.01 6.62 14.45
C HIS A 399 -9.33 6.68 15.83
N TRP A 400 -9.10 5.53 16.47
CA TRP A 400 -8.51 5.46 17.81
C TRP A 400 -7.11 6.10 17.88
N ALA A 401 -6.41 6.17 16.76
CA ALA A 401 -5.08 6.78 16.67
C ALA A 401 -5.09 8.33 16.62
N PHE A 402 -6.27 8.95 16.61
CA PHE A 402 -6.42 10.41 16.48
C PHE A 402 -5.69 11.24 17.56
N PRO A 403 -5.69 10.88 18.85
CA PRO A 403 -4.95 11.62 19.86
C PRO A 403 -3.46 11.73 19.51
N TYR A 404 -2.85 10.62 19.08
CA TYR A 404 -1.45 10.57 18.64
C TYR A 404 -1.19 11.49 17.46
N TYR A 405 -2.13 11.55 16.51
CA TYR A 405 -2.02 12.45 15.36
C TYR A 405 -2.04 13.91 15.78
N THR A 406 -2.94 14.30 16.69
CA THR A 406 -3.03 15.69 17.19
C THR A 406 -1.77 16.11 17.95
N ILE A 407 -1.15 15.19 18.70
CA ILE A 407 0.15 15.41 19.34
C ILE A 407 1.23 15.66 18.28
N LEU A 408 1.26 14.85 17.21
CA LEU A 408 2.23 14.98 16.10
C LEU A 408 2.02 16.25 15.24
N LEU A 409 0.83 16.85 15.25
CA LEU A 409 0.58 18.16 14.64
C LEU A 409 1.13 19.32 15.49
N GLY A 410 1.34 19.08 16.78
CA GLY A 410 1.85 20.06 17.74
C GLY A 410 3.37 20.18 17.74
N LYS A 411 3.90 20.48 18.94
CA LYS A 411 5.33 20.54 19.23
C LYS A 411 5.71 19.38 20.16
N ARG A 412 7.01 19.24 20.42
CA ARG A 412 7.54 18.28 21.40
C ARG A 412 6.95 18.49 22.80
N GLU A 413 6.81 19.75 23.21
CA GLU A 413 6.02 20.11 24.38
C GLU A 413 4.54 20.14 24.00
N VAL A 414 3.79 19.18 24.54
CA VAL A 414 2.37 19.02 24.28
C VAL A 414 1.62 19.90 25.27
N THR A 415 1.02 20.96 24.76
CA THR A 415 0.15 21.87 25.54
C THR A 415 -1.32 21.74 25.16
N ARG A 416 -1.60 20.96 24.12
CA ARG A 416 -2.90 20.82 23.46
C ARG A 416 -3.01 19.49 22.75
N PHE A 417 -4.11 18.78 22.95
CA PHE A 417 -4.45 17.59 22.16
C PHE A 417 -5.95 17.29 22.28
N PHE A 418 -6.44 16.39 21.43
CA PHE A 418 -7.81 15.90 21.52
C PHE A 418 -7.85 14.45 22.04
N ALA A 419 -8.74 14.19 23.00
CA ALA A 419 -8.97 12.84 23.54
C ALA A 419 -10.13 12.14 22.81
N VAL A 420 -10.12 10.80 22.73
CA VAL A 420 -11.15 10.02 22.02
C VAL A 420 -11.91 9.09 22.96
N ASP A 421 -11.18 8.24 23.70
CA ASP A 421 -11.78 7.21 24.55
C ASP A 421 -11.88 7.63 26.02
N ILE A 422 -11.02 8.56 26.45
CA ILE A 422 -10.84 8.92 27.86
C ILE A 422 -11.16 10.40 27.99
N PRO A 423 -12.27 10.77 28.66
CA PRO A 423 -12.68 12.16 28.79
C PRO A 423 -11.57 13.02 29.40
N CYS A 424 -11.44 14.25 28.94
CA CYS A 424 -10.49 15.21 29.51
C CYS A 424 -10.64 15.37 31.04
N ASP A 425 -11.86 15.24 31.56
CA ASP A 425 -12.15 15.26 33.01
C ASP A 425 -11.36 14.20 33.80
N THR A 426 -11.15 13.01 33.22
CA THR A 426 -10.36 11.96 33.86
C THR A 426 -8.88 12.36 33.93
N ILE A 427 -8.38 13.05 32.91
CA ILE A 427 -6.99 13.52 32.85
C ILE A 427 -6.78 14.65 33.86
N TYR A 428 -7.73 15.58 33.97
CA TYR A 428 -7.70 16.64 34.98
C TYR A 428 -7.70 16.08 36.42
N LYS A 429 -8.49 15.03 36.69
CA LYS A 429 -8.57 14.41 38.03
C LYS A 429 -7.33 13.60 38.40
N THR A 430 -6.76 12.87 37.44
CA THR A 430 -5.67 11.90 37.72
C THR A 430 -4.28 12.48 37.49
N GLY A 431 -4.16 13.59 36.75
CA GLY A 431 -2.89 14.13 36.29
C GLY A 431 -2.13 13.19 35.34
N LYS A 432 -2.77 12.13 34.84
CA LYS A 432 -2.18 11.16 33.92
C LYS A 432 -2.83 11.33 32.55
N VAL A 433 -2.00 11.43 31.51
CA VAL A 433 -2.48 11.43 30.13
C VAL A 433 -2.60 9.98 29.69
N GLN A 434 -3.83 9.49 29.64
CA GLN A 434 -4.12 8.15 29.17
C GLN A 434 -4.43 8.22 27.68
N LEU A 435 -3.61 7.54 26.88
CA LEU A 435 -3.82 7.33 25.45
C LEU A 435 -4.17 5.86 25.23
N HIS A 436 -4.81 5.54 24.10
CA HIS A 436 -5.18 4.16 23.77
C HIS A 436 -3.96 3.22 23.84
N ARG A 437 -3.92 2.31 24.81
CA ARG A 437 -2.80 1.38 25.11
C ARG A 437 -1.50 2.03 25.62
N LEU A 438 -1.56 3.25 26.15
CA LEU A 438 -0.39 3.91 26.72
C LEU A 438 -0.77 4.96 27.78
N ASP A 439 -0.30 4.74 29.00
CA ASP A 439 -0.35 5.75 30.06
C ASP A 439 0.93 6.56 30.10
N ARG A 440 0.80 7.88 30.23
CA ARG A 440 1.91 8.82 30.32
C ARG A 440 1.78 9.76 31.49
N GLU A 441 2.89 9.89 32.21
CA GLU A 441 3.07 10.95 33.20
C GLU A 441 3.46 12.27 32.52
N VAL A 442 2.98 13.37 33.09
CA VAL A 442 3.30 14.74 32.68
C VAL A 442 4.81 14.96 32.73
N GLY A 443 5.36 15.64 31.72
CA GLY A 443 6.78 15.98 31.61
C GLY A 443 7.74 14.84 31.22
N LYS A 444 7.28 13.58 31.12
CA LYS A 444 8.16 12.43 30.80
C LYS A 444 8.21 12.08 29.30
N GLY A 445 9.34 11.51 28.90
CA GLY A 445 9.71 10.96 27.57
C GLY A 445 9.79 11.96 26.43
N TRP A 446 9.64 11.48 25.18
CA TRP A 446 9.97 12.31 24.01
C TRP A 446 8.98 13.46 23.85
N PHE A 447 7.68 13.15 23.90
CA PHE A 447 6.60 14.14 23.99
C PHE A 447 6.36 14.53 25.44
N ARG A 448 6.64 15.77 25.79
CA ARG A 448 6.52 16.29 27.16
C ARG A 448 5.16 16.93 27.32
N PHE A 449 4.23 16.24 27.96
CA PHE A 449 2.93 16.82 28.31
C PHE A 449 3.13 17.91 29.36
N SER A 450 2.60 19.11 29.10
CA SER A 450 2.65 20.24 30.03
C SER A 450 1.64 20.06 31.17
N LYS A 451 1.92 20.66 32.33
CA LYS A 451 0.98 20.71 33.47
C LYS A 451 -0.33 21.39 33.11
N THR A 452 -0.32 22.32 32.14
CA THR A 452 -1.53 22.99 31.64
C THR A 452 -2.55 22.03 31.01
N ILE A 453 -2.14 20.79 30.70
CA ILE A 453 -3.06 19.73 30.25
C ILE A 453 -3.84 19.12 31.40
N ALA A 454 -3.30 19.15 32.62
CA ALA A 454 -3.93 18.62 33.82
C ALA A 454 -4.68 19.68 34.64
N GLU A 455 -4.58 20.96 34.28
CA GLU A 455 -5.27 22.05 34.97
C GLU A 455 -6.58 22.40 34.26
N PRO A 456 -7.75 22.23 34.91
CA PRO A 456 -8.99 22.75 34.35
C PRO A 456 -8.86 24.26 34.24
N LYS A 457 -9.18 24.84 33.08
CA LYS A 457 -9.27 26.30 32.95
C LYS A 457 -10.25 26.79 34.01
N SER A 458 -9.76 27.58 34.98
CA SER A 458 -10.64 28.35 35.85
C SER A 458 -11.58 29.13 34.95
N LYS A 459 -12.90 28.98 35.15
CA LYS A 459 -13.90 29.70 34.38
C LYS A 459 -13.62 31.21 34.55
N ASN A 460 -13.08 31.83 33.50
CA ASN A 460 -13.06 33.28 33.34
C ASN A 460 -14.35 33.69 32.63
#